data_AF-A0A1F8UBJ1-F1
#
_entry.id   AF-A0A1F8UBJ1-F1
#
_cell.length_a   1.000
_cell.length_b   1.000
_cell.length_c   1.000
_cell.angle_alpha   90.00
_cell.angle_beta   90.00
_cell.angle_gamma   90.00
#
_symmetry.space_group_name_H-M   'P 1'
#
loop_
_entity.id
_entity.type
_entity.pdbx_description
1 polymer ?
#
loop_
_entity_poly.entity_id
_entity_poly.type
_entity_poly.pdbx_seq_one_letter_code
_entity_poly.pdbx_strand_id
1 'polypeptide(L)'
;MAFNSQEIIQDIRAEFERLLDFVTGAEARTAKADSIERGLFKMLLRLGAQLLQLFFVMRSEICSRQAVQGKDGQELPYHRDTDRVYFSIFNKVCIERPYFYKQGVGAQIPLDAELGLGDDSYSDLLREITEFLAVYHVYGGKNAGFLERLFGFRLSTRALQQNVAEDAESVEAYYAQKSPPCPESEAEILVIQADGKGIPMVLEEEEVAEAQVRLGKGQKHGHKKEAIVTTVYTITAAPRTPHEVIASFFKENQPKRTPKKDCEPQNKHIWATLDGKDMALSRLTQQVALREGVHIQYRVALCDGCEALQSRLLLQFSDFTLILDFVHANEYLWDAANSLLGETSEQRLEWVKGRTLQILSGQTEQVIAELRQIAKNKKTKVAQRKQLHKTANYFERNLPYMDYPTYLSKGYPIATGAIEGACRHFVKDRFELSGMRWLQTGAENLLRLRAVAENEDWDAYYAYRRDQRQLRLYGQSVSNKQPLEVQAINSQPVLQTFVASGHSNYSQLPLAV
;
A
#
# COMPACT_ATOMS: atom_id res chain seq x y z
N MET A 1 19.81 -4.05 -39.39
CA MET A 1 19.02 -4.21 -40.63
C MET A 1 18.00 -3.10 -40.57
N ALA A 2 18.06 -2.12 -41.47
CA ALA A 2 17.13 -1.00 -41.41
C ALA A 2 15.70 -1.55 -41.57
N PHE A 3 14.91 -1.45 -40.50
CA PHE A 3 13.52 -1.88 -40.53
C PHE A 3 12.75 -0.92 -41.44
N ASN A 4 12.28 -1.41 -42.60
CA ASN A 4 11.50 -0.59 -43.53
C ASN A 4 10.07 -0.40 -42.98
N SER A 5 9.72 0.83 -42.60
CA SER A 5 8.39 1.14 -42.06
C SER A 5 7.24 0.72 -42.98
N GLN A 6 7.42 0.74 -44.30
CA GLN A 6 6.40 0.31 -45.26
C GLN A 6 6.17 -1.20 -45.24
N GLU A 7 7.23 -1.99 -45.12
CA GLU A 7 7.14 -3.46 -45.00
C GLU A 7 6.44 -3.83 -43.67
N ILE A 8 6.80 -3.17 -42.57
CA ILE A 8 6.15 -3.39 -41.28
C ILE A 8 4.65 -3.07 -41.34
N ILE A 9 4.25 -1.98 -42.02
CA ILE A 9 2.82 -1.63 -42.20
C ILE A 9 2.09 -2.72 -42.99
N GLN A 10 2.71 -3.29 -44.03
CA GLN A 10 2.11 -4.38 -44.80
C GLN A 10 1.93 -5.64 -43.93
N ASP A 11 2.94 -6.00 -43.14
CA ASP A 11 2.88 -7.14 -42.22
C ASP A 11 1.79 -6.96 -41.15
N ILE A 12 1.68 -5.76 -40.59
CA ILE A 12 0.63 -5.41 -39.60
C ILE A 12 -0.76 -5.55 -40.20
N ARG A 13 -0.97 -5.07 -41.44
CA ARG A 13 -2.26 -5.24 -42.14
C ARG A 13 -2.56 -6.73 -42.35
N ALA A 14 -1.58 -7.52 -42.77
CA ALA A 14 -1.75 -8.96 -42.94
C ALA A 14 -2.02 -9.71 -41.61
N GLU A 15 -1.44 -9.27 -40.49
CA GLU A 15 -1.77 -9.82 -39.16
C GLU A 15 -3.18 -9.41 -38.71
N PHE A 16 -3.62 -8.18 -39.01
CA PHE A 16 -4.97 -7.73 -38.72
C PHE A 16 -6.04 -8.49 -39.51
N GLU A 17 -5.81 -8.73 -40.81
CA GLU A 17 -6.71 -9.58 -41.60
C GLU A 17 -6.75 -11.01 -41.04
N ARG A 18 -5.61 -11.56 -40.58
CA ARG A 18 -5.58 -12.86 -39.90
C ARG A 18 -6.39 -12.89 -38.60
N LEU A 19 -6.46 -11.80 -37.84
CA LEU A 19 -7.34 -11.67 -36.68
C LEU A 19 -8.82 -11.75 -37.08
N LEU A 20 -9.21 -11.09 -38.18
CA LEU A 20 -10.58 -11.15 -38.70
C LEU A 20 -10.92 -12.55 -39.21
N ASP A 21 -10.02 -13.19 -39.94
CA ASP A 21 -10.17 -14.56 -40.41
C ASP A 21 -10.26 -15.55 -39.24
N PHE A 22 -9.51 -15.33 -38.16
CA PHE A 22 -9.55 -16.19 -36.98
C PHE A 22 -10.92 -16.25 -36.31
N VAL A 23 -11.73 -15.17 -36.39
CA VAL A 23 -13.08 -15.12 -35.80
C VAL A 23 -14.20 -15.36 -36.81
N THR A 24 -13.96 -15.16 -38.11
CA THR A 24 -14.97 -15.34 -39.17
C THR A 24 -14.80 -16.64 -39.97
N GLY A 25 -13.64 -17.28 -39.87
CA GLY A 25 -13.26 -18.47 -40.62
C GLY A 25 -14.10 -19.71 -40.30
N ALA A 26 -13.95 -20.74 -41.14
CA ALA A 26 -14.73 -21.97 -41.02
C ALA A 26 -14.53 -22.67 -39.67
N GLU A 27 -13.30 -22.67 -39.14
CA GLU A 27 -12.95 -23.28 -37.84
C GLU A 27 -13.63 -22.55 -36.67
N ALA A 28 -13.81 -21.23 -36.76
CA ALA A 28 -14.46 -20.41 -35.75
C ALA A 28 -15.93 -20.79 -35.53
N ARG A 29 -16.61 -21.29 -36.58
CA ARG A 29 -18.03 -21.71 -36.51
C ARG A 29 -18.27 -22.85 -35.53
N THR A 30 -17.25 -23.66 -35.26
CA THR A 30 -17.31 -24.79 -34.32
C THR A 30 -16.44 -24.60 -33.09
N ALA A 31 -15.71 -23.49 -33.02
CA ALA A 31 -14.84 -23.19 -31.89
C ALA A 31 -15.63 -22.82 -30.65
N LYS A 32 -15.08 -23.14 -29.48
CA LYS A 32 -15.63 -22.68 -28.20
C LYS A 32 -15.18 -21.24 -27.93
N ALA A 33 -16.01 -20.48 -27.21
CA ALA A 33 -15.70 -19.11 -26.82
C ALA A 33 -14.33 -18.98 -26.12
N ASP A 34 -13.99 -19.89 -25.21
CA ASP A 34 -12.67 -19.92 -24.53
C ASP A 34 -11.49 -20.04 -25.51
N SER A 35 -11.61 -20.86 -26.56
CA SER A 35 -10.55 -21.01 -27.56
C SER A 35 -10.35 -19.73 -28.38
N ILE A 36 -11.46 -19.08 -28.76
CA ILE A 36 -11.44 -17.82 -29.51
C ILE A 36 -10.85 -16.70 -28.64
N GLU A 37 -11.30 -16.56 -27.39
CA GLU A 37 -10.80 -15.53 -26.46
C GLU A 37 -9.28 -15.67 -26.23
N ARG A 38 -8.79 -16.89 -25.95
CA ARG A 38 -7.35 -17.15 -25.75
C ARG A 38 -6.53 -16.86 -27.00
N GLY A 39 -7.05 -17.21 -28.17
CA GLY A 39 -6.39 -16.98 -29.46
C GLY A 39 -6.29 -15.49 -29.75
N LEU A 40 -7.43 -14.77 -29.68
CA LEU A 40 -7.50 -13.33 -29.87
C LEU A 40 -6.55 -12.58 -28.95
N PHE A 41 -6.56 -12.91 -27.66
CA PHE A 41 -5.69 -12.24 -26.69
C PHE A 41 -4.20 -12.37 -27.09
N LYS A 42 -3.74 -13.57 -27.47
CA LYS A 42 -2.35 -13.79 -27.91
C LYS A 42 -2.03 -13.08 -29.22
N MET A 43 -2.94 -13.10 -30.18
CA MET A 43 -2.75 -12.44 -31.47
C MET A 43 -2.72 -10.91 -31.32
N LEU A 44 -3.58 -10.35 -30.47
CA LEU A 44 -3.59 -8.92 -30.14
C LEU A 44 -2.29 -8.49 -29.44
N LEU A 45 -1.73 -9.31 -28.56
CA LEU A 45 -0.42 -9.02 -27.97
C LEU A 45 0.69 -8.95 -29.03
N ARG A 46 0.69 -9.86 -30.00
CA ARG A 46 1.66 -9.86 -31.12
C ARG A 46 1.47 -8.64 -32.02
N LEU A 47 0.23 -8.33 -32.39
CA LEU A 47 -0.10 -7.14 -33.17
C LEU A 47 0.36 -5.86 -32.44
N GLY A 48 0.13 -5.79 -31.12
CA GLY A 48 0.60 -4.69 -30.28
C GLY A 48 2.12 -4.53 -30.30
N ALA A 49 2.88 -5.64 -30.29
CA ALA A 49 4.34 -5.59 -30.42
C ALA A 49 4.79 -5.04 -31.79
N GLN A 50 4.13 -5.43 -32.88
CA GLN A 50 4.44 -4.93 -34.22
C GLN A 50 4.09 -3.44 -34.37
N LEU A 51 2.94 -3.01 -33.83
CA LEU A 51 2.54 -1.60 -33.80
C LEU A 51 3.54 -0.75 -32.99
N LEU A 52 4.01 -1.26 -31.84
CA LEU A 52 5.03 -0.59 -31.04
C LEU A 52 6.40 -0.56 -31.74
N GLN A 53 6.77 -1.64 -32.44
CA GLN A 53 7.96 -1.67 -33.29
C GLN A 53 7.88 -0.62 -34.40
N LEU A 54 6.73 -0.51 -35.09
CA LEU A 54 6.50 0.51 -36.12
C LEU A 54 6.64 1.92 -35.54
N PHE A 55 6.06 2.18 -34.36
CA PHE A 55 6.21 3.46 -33.68
C PHE A 55 7.69 3.83 -33.47
N PHE A 56 8.51 2.91 -32.96
CA PHE A 56 9.93 3.17 -32.76
C PHE A 56 10.71 3.37 -34.06
N VAL A 57 10.40 2.59 -35.10
CA VAL A 57 11.01 2.73 -36.43
C VAL A 57 10.71 4.12 -37.00
N MET A 58 9.45 4.54 -37.00
CA MET A 58 9.05 5.87 -37.49
C MET A 58 9.70 6.99 -36.69
N ARG A 59 9.76 6.87 -35.35
CA ARG A 59 10.42 7.86 -34.49
C ARG A 59 11.93 7.92 -34.76
N SER A 60 12.56 6.79 -35.04
CA SER A 60 13.95 6.74 -35.46
C SER A 60 14.16 7.36 -36.83
N GLU A 61 13.35 7.04 -37.84
CA GLU A 61 13.45 7.59 -39.20
C GLU A 61 13.36 9.13 -39.21
N ILE A 62 12.50 9.72 -38.36
CA ILE A 62 12.32 11.17 -38.22
C ILE A 62 13.52 11.83 -37.51
N CYS A 63 14.25 11.10 -36.65
CA CYS A 63 15.36 11.65 -35.89
C CYS A 63 16.49 12.14 -36.81
N SER A 64 16.97 13.37 -36.60
CA SER A 64 18.08 13.90 -37.41
C SER A 64 19.38 13.10 -37.17
N ARG A 65 20.20 12.94 -38.22
CA ARG A 65 21.59 12.46 -38.14
C ARG A 65 22.60 13.60 -38.26
N GLN A 66 22.16 14.85 -38.11
CA GLN A 66 23.05 16.00 -38.02
C GLN A 66 23.66 16.09 -36.63
N ALA A 67 24.84 16.70 -36.52
CA ALA A 67 25.53 16.85 -35.25
C ALA A 67 24.68 17.57 -34.20
N VAL A 68 24.82 17.14 -32.94
CA VAL A 68 24.04 17.65 -31.81
C VAL A 68 24.94 18.36 -30.81
N GLN A 69 24.38 19.31 -30.08
CA GLN A 69 25.12 20.00 -29.02
C GLN A 69 25.15 19.13 -27.76
N GLY A 70 26.36 18.78 -27.32
CA GLY A 70 26.61 18.06 -26.08
C GLY A 70 26.24 18.87 -24.84
N LYS A 71 26.16 18.21 -23.67
CA LYS A 71 25.86 18.87 -22.38
C LYS A 71 26.90 19.97 -22.05
N ASP A 72 28.12 19.83 -22.55
CA ASP A 72 29.23 20.78 -22.34
C ASP A 72 29.29 21.89 -23.42
N GLY A 73 28.26 22.02 -24.27
CA GLY A 73 28.22 22.97 -25.38
C GLY A 73 29.16 22.63 -26.54
N GLN A 74 29.78 21.45 -26.53
CA GLN A 74 30.60 20.93 -27.62
C GLN A 74 29.76 20.13 -28.61
N GLU A 75 30.02 20.31 -29.90
CA GLU A 75 29.34 19.57 -30.96
C GLU A 75 29.76 18.08 -30.99
N LEU A 76 28.75 17.21 -31.03
CA LEU A 76 28.84 15.77 -31.12
C LEU A 76 28.37 15.31 -32.51
N PRO A 77 29.26 14.78 -33.37
CA PRO A 77 28.87 14.28 -34.68
C PRO A 77 28.11 12.96 -34.57
N TYR A 78 27.27 12.69 -35.57
CA TYR A 78 26.68 11.38 -35.76
C TYR A 78 27.78 10.34 -35.99
N HIS A 79 27.66 9.20 -35.31
CA HIS A 79 28.63 8.12 -35.41
C HIS A 79 28.02 6.88 -36.08
N ARG A 80 26.89 6.37 -35.57
CA ARG A 80 26.20 5.18 -36.12
C ARG A 80 24.77 5.10 -35.58
N ASP A 81 23.96 4.22 -36.13
CA ASP A 81 22.78 3.72 -35.43
C ASP A 81 23.19 2.60 -34.45
N THR A 82 22.52 2.53 -33.30
CA THR A 82 22.72 1.48 -32.29
C THR A 82 21.39 0.87 -31.90
N ASP A 83 21.39 -0.43 -31.61
CA ASP A 83 20.20 -1.12 -31.16
C ASP A 83 20.03 -1.01 -29.64
N ARG A 84 18.77 -1.00 -29.19
CA ARG A 84 18.37 -1.16 -27.80
C ARG A 84 17.16 -2.05 -27.69
N VAL A 85 17.18 -2.95 -26.71
CA VAL A 85 16.00 -3.74 -26.37
C VAL A 85 15.08 -2.92 -25.46
N TYR A 86 13.81 -2.85 -25.85
CA TYR A 86 12.70 -2.30 -25.08
C TYR A 86 11.73 -3.41 -24.70
N PHE A 87 11.51 -3.61 -23.41
CA PHE A 87 10.69 -4.67 -22.88
C PHE A 87 9.35 -4.09 -22.42
N SER A 88 8.32 -4.35 -23.23
CA SER A 88 6.95 -3.89 -23.00
C SER A 88 6.05 -5.02 -22.50
N ILE A 89 4.79 -4.69 -22.19
CA ILE A 89 3.73 -5.67 -21.95
C ILE A 89 3.45 -6.56 -23.17
N PHE A 90 3.80 -6.11 -24.37
CA PHE A 90 3.64 -6.84 -25.63
C PHE A 90 4.84 -7.74 -25.94
N ASN A 91 5.80 -7.87 -25.01
CA ASN A 91 7.11 -8.52 -25.16
C ASN A 91 8.23 -7.56 -25.65
N LYS A 92 9.40 -8.12 -25.96
CA LYS A 92 10.60 -7.40 -26.39
C LYS A 92 10.44 -6.83 -27.80
N VAL A 93 10.80 -5.57 -27.94
CA VAL A 93 10.82 -4.78 -29.18
C VAL A 93 12.22 -4.17 -29.31
N CYS A 94 12.71 -4.00 -30.55
CA CYS A 94 14.01 -3.39 -30.79
C CYS A 94 13.85 -1.92 -31.18
N ILE A 95 14.71 -1.06 -30.64
CA ILE A 95 14.80 0.35 -31.01
C ILE A 95 16.17 0.55 -31.67
N GLU A 96 16.17 0.78 -32.98
CA GLU A 96 17.34 1.27 -33.71
C GLU A 96 17.36 2.79 -33.59
N ARG A 97 18.44 3.38 -33.07
CA ARG A 97 18.48 4.79 -32.68
C ARG A 97 19.81 5.45 -33.02
N PRO A 98 19.83 6.72 -33.46
CA PRO A 98 21.07 7.44 -33.77
C PRO A 98 21.95 7.65 -32.54
N TYR A 99 23.22 7.29 -32.67
CA TYR A 99 24.25 7.41 -31.64
C TYR A 99 25.27 8.49 -32.02
N PHE A 100 25.44 9.48 -31.15
CA PHE A 100 26.35 10.61 -31.31
C PHE A 100 27.51 10.47 -30.33
N TYR A 101 28.73 10.61 -30.82
CA TYR A 101 29.92 10.39 -30.00
C TYR A 101 31.11 11.21 -30.47
N LYS A 102 31.87 11.72 -29.48
CA LYS A 102 33.17 12.34 -29.70
C LYS A 102 34.12 11.93 -28.59
N GLN A 103 35.33 11.51 -28.96
CA GLN A 103 36.37 11.14 -28.01
C GLN A 103 36.68 12.32 -27.07
N GLY A 104 36.72 12.05 -25.77
CA GLY A 104 36.98 13.07 -24.73
C GLY A 104 35.76 13.88 -24.28
N VAL A 105 34.64 13.84 -25.01
CA VAL A 105 33.38 14.52 -24.64
C VAL A 105 32.34 13.52 -24.14
N GLY A 106 32.23 12.36 -24.80
CA GLY A 106 31.28 11.31 -24.44
C GLY A 106 30.23 11.06 -25.51
N ALA A 107 29.11 10.47 -25.10
CA ALA A 107 28.07 9.98 -25.99
C ALA A 107 26.70 10.55 -25.65
N GLN A 108 25.86 10.73 -26.67
CA GLN A 108 24.46 11.12 -26.52
C GLN A 108 23.55 10.36 -27.49
N ILE A 109 22.33 10.12 -27.04
CA ILE A 109 21.26 9.48 -27.81
C ILE A 109 19.99 10.31 -27.60
N PRO A 110 19.79 11.42 -28.35
CA PRO A 110 18.67 12.34 -28.14
C PRO A 110 17.29 11.69 -28.20
N LEU A 111 17.13 10.67 -29.06
CA LEU A 111 15.89 9.93 -29.20
C LEU A 111 15.43 9.27 -27.88
N ASP A 112 16.36 8.91 -26.99
CA ASP A 112 16.00 8.35 -25.68
C ASP A 112 15.26 9.36 -24.82
N ALA A 113 15.72 10.62 -24.82
CA ALA A 113 15.07 11.70 -24.10
C ALA A 113 13.69 11.97 -24.69
N GLU A 114 13.57 12.03 -26.01
CA GLU A 114 12.27 12.26 -26.67
C GLU A 114 11.25 11.15 -26.42
N LEU A 115 11.71 9.90 -26.27
CA LEU A 115 10.87 8.74 -25.96
C LEU A 115 10.66 8.52 -24.46
N GLY A 116 11.35 9.28 -23.61
CA GLY A 116 11.33 9.12 -22.15
C GLY A 116 11.81 7.75 -21.68
N LEU A 117 12.85 7.21 -22.31
CA LEU A 117 13.33 5.87 -21.99
C LEU A 117 14.07 5.85 -20.64
N GLY A 118 14.07 4.67 -20.01
CA GLY A 118 14.85 4.43 -18.82
C GLY A 118 16.36 4.38 -19.02
N ASP A 119 17.10 4.13 -17.95
CA ASP A 119 18.46 3.58 -17.96
C ASP A 119 18.46 2.05 -18.20
N ASP A 120 17.34 1.38 -17.91
CA ASP A 120 17.11 -0.05 -18.10
C ASP A 120 16.31 -0.37 -19.38
N SER A 121 15.98 -1.64 -19.61
CA SER A 121 15.18 -2.04 -20.78
C SER A 121 13.69 -2.11 -20.52
N TYR A 122 13.18 -1.85 -19.31
CA TYR A 122 11.77 -2.08 -18.99
C TYR A 122 10.93 -0.82 -19.25
N SER A 123 9.82 -0.98 -19.97
CA SER A 123 8.83 0.09 -20.11
C SER A 123 8.23 0.48 -18.75
N ASP A 124 7.91 1.76 -18.54
CA ASP A 124 7.28 2.21 -17.30
C ASP A 124 5.94 1.49 -17.05
N LEU A 125 5.15 1.24 -18.09
CA LEU A 125 3.89 0.49 -17.96
C LEU A 125 4.12 -0.95 -17.46
N LEU A 126 5.18 -1.62 -17.92
CA LEU A 126 5.54 -2.94 -17.43
C LEU A 126 5.99 -2.89 -15.97
N ARG A 127 6.83 -1.90 -15.60
CA ARG A 127 7.28 -1.70 -14.22
C ARG A 127 6.07 -1.49 -13.30
N GLU A 128 5.21 -0.55 -13.67
CA GLU A 128 3.97 -0.21 -12.96
C GLU A 128 3.06 -1.41 -12.72
N ILE A 129 2.75 -2.19 -13.76
CA ILE A 129 1.92 -3.40 -13.61
C ILE A 129 2.59 -4.40 -12.65
N THR A 130 3.89 -4.61 -12.78
CA THR A 130 4.59 -5.59 -11.94
C THR A 130 4.71 -5.16 -10.48
N GLU A 131 4.86 -3.86 -10.24
CA GLU A 131 4.90 -3.25 -8.91
C GLU A 131 3.52 -3.21 -8.28
N PHE A 132 2.46 -2.92 -9.04
CA PHE A 132 1.09 -2.98 -8.54
C PHE A 132 0.72 -4.40 -8.08
N LEU A 133 1.10 -5.42 -8.87
CA LEU A 133 0.98 -6.82 -8.48
C LEU A 133 1.83 -7.16 -7.26
N ALA A 134 3.05 -6.60 -7.17
CA ALA A 134 3.93 -6.75 -6.03
C ALA A 134 3.34 -6.17 -4.75
N VAL A 135 2.65 -5.03 -4.84
CA VAL A 135 1.99 -4.42 -3.69
C VAL A 135 0.86 -5.30 -3.20
N TYR A 136 -0.08 -5.74 -4.05
CA TYR A 136 -1.30 -6.40 -3.56
C TYR A 136 -1.25 -7.91 -3.41
N HIS A 137 -0.49 -8.63 -4.23
CA HIS A 137 -0.70 -10.07 -4.38
C HIS A 137 0.57 -10.88 -4.19
N VAL A 138 1.48 -10.80 -5.16
CA VAL A 138 2.49 -11.81 -5.36
C VAL A 138 3.85 -11.12 -5.43
N TYR A 139 4.90 -11.68 -4.81
CA TYR A 139 6.25 -11.12 -4.90
C TYR A 139 7.18 -12.04 -5.69
N GLY A 140 8.16 -11.45 -6.36
CA GLY A 140 9.30 -12.17 -6.95
C GLY A 140 8.90 -13.28 -7.92
N GLY A 141 9.37 -14.51 -7.67
CA GLY A 141 9.27 -15.62 -8.64
C GLY A 141 7.86 -16.02 -9.05
N LYS A 142 6.84 -15.77 -8.20
CA LYS A 142 5.44 -16.01 -8.55
C LYS A 142 4.87 -14.88 -9.42
N ASN A 143 5.35 -13.63 -9.30
CA ASN A 143 4.98 -12.54 -10.22
C ASN A 143 5.47 -12.86 -11.62
N ALA A 144 6.69 -13.40 -11.70
CA ALA A 144 7.26 -13.87 -12.95
C ALA A 144 6.37 -14.95 -13.62
N GLY A 145 5.79 -15.88 -12.85
CA GLY A 145 4.85 -16.88 -13.37
C GLY A 145 3.49 -16.30 -13.80
N PHE A 146 3.04 -15.22 -13.15
CA PHE A 146 1.84 -14.49 -13.58
C PHE A 146 2.06 -13.82 -14.95
N LEU A 147 3.20 -13.16 -15.14
CA LEU A 147 3.58 -12.58 -16.43
C LEU A 147 3.70 -13.64 -17.53
N GLU A 148 4.30 -14.79 -17.22
CA GLU A 148 4.43 -15.89 -18.18
C GLU A 148 3.06 -16.41 -18.63
N ARG A 149 2.12 -16.51 -17.68
CA ARG A 149 0.75 -16.97 -17.97
C ARG A 149 -0.06 -15.99 -18.81
N LEU A 150 0.06 -14.68 -18.55
CA LEU A 150 -0.69 -13.66 -19.29
C LEU A 150 0.04 -13.21 -20.56
N PHE A 151 1.26 -12.72 -20.42
CA PHE A 151 1.97 -12.06 -21.52
C PHE A 151 2.90 -13.01 -22.30
N GLY A 152 3.07 -14.26 -21.83
CA GLY A 152 3.89 -15.25 -22.53
C GLY A 152 5.40 -15.04 -22.38
N PHE A 153 5.83 -14.21 -21.42
CA PHE A 153 7.24 -14.01 -21.10
C PHE A 153 7.46 -13.90 -19.60
N ARG A 154 8.70 -14.14 -19.16
CA ARG A 154 9.08 -14.14 -17.75
C ARG A 154 10.15 -13.07 -17.46
N LEU A 155 9.96 -12.31 -16.39
CA LEU A 155 11.00 -11.47 -15.81
C LEU A 155 11.76 -12.23 -14.71
N SER A 156 13.05 -11.94 -14.54
CA SER A 156 13.81 -12.52 -13.44
C SER A 156 13.35 -11.93 -12.11
N THR A 157 13.40 -12.73 -11.03
CA THR A 157 13.10 -12.24 -9.67
C THR A 157 13.97 -11.03 -9.32
N ARG A 158 15.24 -11.05 -9.74
CA ARG A 158 16.19 -9.96 -9.53
C ARG A 158 15.75 -8.67 -10.22
N ALA A 159 15.28 -8.74 -11.47
CA ALA A 159 14.78 -7.56 -12.17
C ALA A 159 13.56 -6.96 -11.47
N LEU A 160 12.61 -7.81 -11.06
CA LEU A 160 11.43 -7.35 -10.31
C LEU A 160 11.80 -6.66 -8.98
N GLN A 161 12.75 -7.22 -8.24
CA GLN A 161 13.24 -6.63 -6.99
C GLN A 161 13.98 -5.31 -7.22
N GLN A 162 14.78 -5.24 -8.28
CA GLN A 162 15.52 -4.03 -8.65
C GLN A 162 14.56 -2.90 -9.03
N ASN A 163 13.55 -3.19 -9.85
CA ASN A 163 12.56 -2.19 -10.27
C ASN A 163 11.81 -1.63 -9.05
N VAL A 164 11.32 -2.50 -8.16
CA VAL A 164 10.69 -2.11 -6.89
C VAL A 164 11.63 -1.25 -6.04
N ALA A 165 12.93 -1.57 -5.99
CA ALA A 165 13.89 -0.82 -5.20
C ALA A 165 14.11 0.59 -5.75
N GLU A 166 14.46 0.71 -7.03
CA GLU A 166 14.66 1.99 -7.72
C GLU A 166 13.40 2.86 -7.66
N ASP A 167 12.25 2.24 -7.88
CA ASP A 167 10.97 2.95 -7.93
C ASP A 167 10.42 3.28 -6.55
N ALA A 168 10.97 2.73 -5.47
CA ALA A 168 10.64 3.14 -4.11
C ALA A 168 11.45 4.35 -3.63
N GLU A 169 12.60 4.65 -4.24
CA GLU A 169 13.52 5.72 -3.78
C GLU A 169 12.85 7.11 -3.80
N SER A 170 11.97 7.35 -4.77
CA SER A 170 11.31 8.65 -4.94
C SER A 170 10.07 8.86 -4.07
N VAL A 171 9.61 7.83 -3.34
CA VAL A 171 8.35 7.90 -2.55
C VAL A 171 8.44 8.96 -1.46
N GLU A 172 9.56 9.05 -0.75
CA GLU A 172 9.70 10.02 0.34
C GLU A 172 9.74 11.45 -0.19
N ALA A 173 10.48 11.69 -1.28
CA ALA A 173 10.52 12.99 -1.96
C ALA A 173 9.13 13.39 -2.50
N TYR A 174 8.37 12.43 -3.05
CA TYR A 174 6.99 12.64 -3.50
C TYR A 174 6.10 13.16 -2.37
N TYR A 175 6.11 12.50 -1.20
CA TYR A 175 5.30 12.94 -0.06
C TYR A 175 5.81 14.22 0.59
N ALA A 176 7.10 14.53 0.49
CA ALA A 176 7.67 15.79 0.99
C ALA A 176 7.20 17.00 0.16
N GLN A 177 6.99 16.83 -1.16
CA GLN A 177 6.49 17.90 -2.03
C GLN A 177 4.95 17.93 -2.15
N LYS A 178 4.27 16.83 -1.82
CA LYS A 178 2.81 16.71 -1.94
C LYS A 178 2.14 17.74 -1.03
N SER A 179 1.20 18.52 -1.60
CA SER A 179 0.44 19.50 -0.83
C SER A 179 -0.45 18.81 0.23
N PRO A 180 -0.61 19.42 1.42
CA PRO A 180 -1.52 18.89 2.42
C PRO A 180 -2.98 18.94 1.93
N PRO A 181 -3.87 18.15 2.55
CA PRO A 181 -5.30 18.23 2.25
C PRO A 181 -5.86 19.64 2.46
N CYS A 182 -6.90 19.96 1.70
CA CYS A 182 -7.58 21.26 1.80
C CYS A 182 -8.27 21.36 3.18
N PRO A 183 -8.14 22.48 3.92
CA PRO A 183 -8.78 22.63 5.24
C PRO A 183 -10.30 22.35 5.25
N GLU A 184 -11.00 22.62 4.16
CA GLU A 184 -12.43 22.38 4.00
C GLU A 184 -12.80 20.90 3.85
N SER A 185 -11.81 20.05 3.53
CA SER A 185 -11.96 18.59 3.45
C SER A 185 -11.57 17.89 4.75
N GLU A 186 -11.14 18.64 5.76
CA GLU A 186 -10.66 18.15 7.05
C GLU A 186 -11.70 18.44 8.14
N ALA A 187 -11.74 17.59 9.16
CA ALA A 187 -12.57 17.76 10.34
C ALA A 187 -11.78 18.32 11.54
N GLU A 188 -12.49 18.61 12.64
CA GLU A 188 -11.96 19.39 13.76
C GLU A 188 -11.04 18.62 14.73
N ILE A 189 -11.02 17.28 14.71
CA ILE A 189 -10.12 16.47 15.53
C ILE A 189 -9.03 15.86 14.65
N LEU A 190 -7.77 16.25 14.86
CA LEU A 190 -6.61 15.58 14.29
C LEU A 190 -6.23 14.37 15.14
N VAL A 191 -6.19 13.20 14.52
CA VAL A 191 -5.93 11.92 15.18
C VAL A 191 -4.66 11.29 14.63
N ILE A 192 -3.77 10.90 15.52
CA ILE A 192 -2.58 10.11 15.21
C ILE A 192 -2.61 8.76 15.92
N GLN A 193 -2.08 7.73 15.26
CA GLN A 193 -1.91 6.41 15.84
C GLN A 193 -0.59 5.80 15.39
N ALA A 194 0.01 4.98 16.25
CA ALA A 194 1.20 4.21 15.92
C ALA A 194 1.12 2.81 16.55
N ASP A 195 1.48 1.79 15.78
CA ASP A 195 1.50 0.39 16.22
C ASP A 195 2.63 -0.38 15.51
N GLY A 196 3.08 -1.48 16.12
CA GLY A 196 4.14 -2.34 15.62
C GLY A 196 3.62 -3.65 15.06
N LYS A 197 4.04 -4.00 13.84
CA LYS A 197 3.77 -5.31 13.25
C LYS A 197 5.04 -6.01 12.78
N GLY A 198 5.27 -7.22 13.28
CA GLY A 198 6.45 -8.02 12.90
C GLY A 198 6.40 -8.52 11.46
N ILE A 199 7.50 -8.33 10.72
CA ILE A 199 7.75 -8.89 9.38
C ILE A 199 8.77 -10.03 9.51
N PRO A 200 8.50 -11.24 8.98
CA PRO A 200 9.46 -12.34 8.98
C PRO A 200 10.70 -12.03 8.12
N MET A 201 11.87 -12.07 8.74
CA MET A 201 13.14 -11.74 8.11
C MET A 201 13.87 -12.98 7.59
N VAL A 202 14.61 -12.83 6.49
CA VAL A 202 15.70 -13.75 6.15
C VAL A 202 16.76 -13.63 7.25
N LEU A 203 17.20 -14.76 7.78
CA LEU A 203 18.29 -14.81 8.75
C LEU A 203 19.62 -14.65 8.01
N GLU A 204 20.53 -13.86 8.56
CA GLU A 204 21.91 -13.78 8.07
C GLU A 204 22.66 -15.09 8.39
N GLU A 205 23.70 -15.44 7.62
CA GLU A 205 24.40 -16.74 7.76
C GLU A 205 24.95 -16.98 9.19
N GLU A 206 25.38 -15.92 9.86
CA GLU A 206 25.86 -15.93 11.25
C GLU A 206 24.73 -16.26 12.24
N GLU A 207 23.53 -15.71 12.03
CA GLU A 207 22.34 -15.98 12.85
C GLU A 207 21.78 -17.39 12.61
N VAL A 208 21.94 -17.92 11.39
CA VAL A 208 21.57 -19.31 11.06
C VAL A 208 22.48 -20.29 11.79
N ALA A 209 23.78 -19.99 11.91
CA ALA A 209 24.74 -20.83 12.62
C ALA A 209 24.44 -20.91 14.14
N GLU A 210 23.88 -19.86 14.73
CA GLU A 210 23.47 -19.80 16.14
C GLU A 210 22.03 -20.29 16.39
N ALA A 211 21.24 -20.53 15.33
CA ALA A 211 19.84 -20.90 15.46
C ALA A 211 19.67 -22.29 16.09
N GLN A 212 18.92 -22.35 17.19
CA GLN A 212 18.63 -23.62 17.87
C GLN A 212 17.78 -24.55 17.01
N VAL A 213 18.26 -25.80 16.80
CA VAL A 213 17.59 -26.86 16.02
C VAL A 213 16.24 -27.26 16.61
N ARG A 214 16.05 -27.11 17.92
CA ARG A 214 14.78 -27.44 18.61
C ARG A 214 14.40 -26.34 19.59
N LEU A 215 13.29 -25.66 19.30
CA LEU A 215 12.74 -24.61 20.15
C LEU A 215 11.93 -25.19 21.32
N GLY A 216 11.99 -24.51 22.46
CA GLY A 216 11.14 -24.79 23.62
C GLY A 216 9.67 -24.47 23.38
N LYS A 217 8.78 -24.98 24.25
CA LYS A 217 7.34 -24.75 24.15
C LYS A 217 7.02 -23.25 24.24
N GLY A 218 6.51 -22.65 23.15
CA GLY A 218 6.16 -21.23 23.05
C GLY A 218 7.23 -20.36 22.39
N GLN A 219 8.44 -20.87 22.13
CA GLN A 219 9.42 -20.18 21.29
C GLN A 219 9.00 -20.32 19.83
N LYS A 220 8.87 -19.19 19.14
CA LYS A 220 8.46 -19.14 17.73
C LYS A 220 9.69 -19.25 16.84
N HIS A 221 9.59 -20.04 15.77
CA HIS A 221 10.64 -20.17 14.76
C HIS A 221 10.63 -18.94 13.85
N GLY A 222 11.78 -18.27 13.73
CA GLY A 222 11.99 -17.14 12.82
C GLY A 222 12.23 -15.80 13.52
N HIS A 223 13.18 -15.03 12.98
CA HIS A 223 13.43 -13.65 13.36
C HIS A 223 12.38 -12.76 12.69
N LYS A 224 11.65 -11.97 13.48
CA LYS A 224 10.73 -10.95 12.96
C LYS A 224 11.26 -9.58 13.32
N LYS A 225 11.33 -8.69 12.34
CA LYS A 225 11.63 -7.27 12.57
C LYS A 225 10.31 -6.50 12.65
N GLU A 226 10.17 -5.65 13.66
CA GLU A 226 8.98 -4.84 13.85
C GLU A 226 8.95 -3.69 12.82
N ALA A 227 7.93 -3.66 11.98
CA ALA A 227 7.57 -2.51 11.18
C ALA A 227 6.62 -1.62 11.98
N ILE A 228 6.96 -0.35 12.11
CA ILE A 228 6.13 0.63 12.81
C ILE A 228 5.19 1.26 11.79
N VAL A 229 3.90 1.00 11.96
CA VAL A 229 2.82 1.59 11.17
C VAL A 229 2.37 2.86 11.87
N THR A 230 2.11 3.90 11.10
CA THR A 230 1.56 5.16 11.58
C THR A 230 0.35 5.54 10.72
N THR A 231 -0.66 6.12 11.36
CA THR A 231 -1.81 6.70 10.67
C THR A 231 -2.02 8.13 11.16
N VAL A 232 -2.42 9.01 10.25
CA VAL A 232 -2.90 10.36 10.56
C VAL A 232 -4.15 10.65 9.75
N TYR A 233 -5.18 11.16 10.40
CA TYR A 233 -6.46 11.51 9.79
C TYR A 233 -7.18 12.55 10.63
N THR A 234 -8.19 13.20 10.06
CA THR A 234 -9.12 14.01 10.84
C THR A 234 -10.47 13.32 10.97
N ILE A 235 -11.22 13.64 12.02
CA ILE A 235 -12.55 13.08 12.24
C ILE A 235 -13.45 14.09 12.95
N THR A 236 -14.73 14.09 12.59
CA THR A 236 -15.77 14.90 13.26
C THR A 236 -15.96 14.43 14.69
N ALA A 237 -16.12 15.37 15.63
CA ALA A 237 -16.45 15.06 17.01
C ALA A 237 -17.81 14.34 17.09
N ALA A 238 -17.82 13.17 17.75
CA ALA A 238 -19.03 12.37 17.92
C ALA A 238 -19.30 12.08 19.41
N PRO A 239 -19.88 13.04 20.16
CA PRO A 239 -20.22 12.85 21.57
C PRO A 239 -21.11 11.65 21.80
N ARG A 240 -20.78 10.85 22.81
CA ARG A 240 -21.47 9.59 23.15
C ARG A 240 -21.52 9.40 24.66
N THR A 241 -22.49 8.65 25.13
CA THR A 241 -22.56 8.19 26.52
C THR A 241 -21.90 6.80 26.67
N PRO A 242 -21.43 6.44 27.88
CA PRO A 242 -20.95 5.07 28.16
C PRO A 242 -21.96 3.98 27.74
N HIS A 243 -23.25 4.22 27.96
CA HIS A 243 -24.32 3.28 27.59
C HIS A 243 -24.46 3.10 26.08
N GLU A 244 -24.32 4.18 25.29
CA GLU A 244 -24.34 4.10 23.82
C GLU A 244 -23.13 3.31 23.28
N VAL A 245 -21.96 3.47 23.91
CA VAL A 245 -20.77 2.69 23.55
C VAL A 245 -20.97 1.21 23.86
N ILE A 246 -21.53 0.86 25.03
CA ILE A 246 -21.86 -0.52 25.40
C ILE A 246 -22.84 -1.14 24.40
N ALA A 247 -23.95 -0.44 24.11
CA ALA A 247 -24.97 -0.92 23.19
C ALA A 247 -24.38 -1.17 21.79
N SER A 248 -23.50 -0.28 21.32
CA SER A 248 -22.82 -0.45 20.02
C SER A 248 -21.78 -1.58 20.03
N PHE A 249 -20.95 -1.65 21.06
CA PHE A 249 -19.82 -2.59 21.12
C PHE A 249 -20.28 -4.03 21.32
N PHE A 250 -21.31 -4.26 22.15
CA PHE A 250 -21.89 -5.58 22.38
C PHE A 250 -23.09 -5.91 21.47
N LYS A 251 -23.39 -5.04 20.49
CA LYS A 251 -24.45 -5.22 19.48
C LYS A 251 -25.85 -5.43 20.07
N GLU A 252 -26.17 -4.71 21.14
CA GLU A 252 -27.49 -4.78 21.77
C GLU A 252 -28.51 -3.92 20.99
N ASN A 253 -29.68 -4.49 20.69
CA ASN A 253 -30.83 -3.78 20.14
C ASN A 253 -30.53 -2.88 18.93
N GLN A 254 -29.82 -3.37 17.91
CA GLN A 254 -29.64 -2.63 16.66
C GLN A 254 -30.62 -3.10 15.56
N PRO A 255 -31.66 -2.31 15.21
CA PRO A 255 -32.09 -2.30 13.82
C PRO A 255 -30.89 -1.89 12.96
N LYS A 256 -30.75 -2.43 11.73
CA LYS A 256 -29.68 -2.10 10.77
C LYS A 256 -29.57 -0.58 10.60
N ARG A 257 -28.74 0.10 11.39
CA ARG A 257 -28.43 1.52 11.21
C ARG A 257 -27.45 1.61 10.06
N THR A 258 -27.82 2.36 9.02
CA THR A 258 -26.86 2.86 8.05
C THR A 258 -25.82 3.70 8.79
N PRO A 259 -24.52 3.46 8.55
CA PRO A 259 -23.47 4.29 9.15
C PRO A 259 -23.73 5.76 8.82
N LYS A 260 -23.64 6.64 9.83
CA LYS A 260 -23.68 8.08 9.60
C LYS A 260 -22.42 8.43 8.80
N LYS A 261 -22.59 8.86 7.56
CA LYS A 261 -21.52 9.22 6.61
C LYS A 261 -20.57 10.29 7.18
N ASP A 262 -21.05 11.09 8.14
CA ASP A 262 -20.33 12.23 8.72
C ASP A 262 -19.32 11.86 9.83
N CYS A 263 -19.18 10.57 10.17
CA CYS A 263 -18.29 10.08 11.25
C CYS A 263 -17.11 9.22 10.75
N GLU A 264 -16.81 9.23 9.45
CA GLU A 264 -15.69 8.48 8.89
C GLU A 264 -14.37 9.28 8.93
N PRO A 265 -13.22 8.63 9.13
CA PRO A 265 -11.90 9.26 9.02
C PRO A 265 -11.71 9.97 7.66
N GLN A 266 -11.32 11.23 7.69
CA GLN A 266 -11.08 12.06 6.51
C GLN A 266 -9.58 12.16 6.22
N ASN A 267 -9.24 12.13 4.92
CA ASN A 267 -7.87 12.27 4.41
C ASN A 267 -6.87 11.40 5.19
N LYS A 268 -7.23 10.13 5.39
CA LYS A 268 -6.39 9.19 6.14
C LYS A 268 -5.11 8.91 5.35
N HIS A 269 -3.97 9.12 6.01
CA HIS A 269 -2.66 8.79 5.46
C HIS A 269 -2.01 7.70 6.31
N ILE A 270 -1.56 6.63 5.65
CA ILE A 270 -0.94 5.45 6.24
C ILE A 270 0.52 5.38 5.79
N TRP A 271 1.41 5.05 6.73
CA TRP A 271 2.81 4.78 6.45
C TRP A 271 3.32 3.63 7.32
N ALA A 272 4.33 2.90 6.86
CA ALA A 272 5.06 1.96 7.71
C ALA A 272 6.54 1.92 7.35
N THR A 273 7.38 1.64 8.34
CA THR A 273 8.84 1.53 8.16
C THR A 273 9.47 0.54 9.13
N LEU A 274 10.54 -0.12 8.68
CA LEU A 274 11.43 -0.99 9.47
C LEU A 274 12.60 -0.24 10.10
N ASP A 275 12.71 1.07 9.91
CA ASP A 275 13.77 1.92 10.47
C ASP A 275 13.53 2.27 11.95
N GLY A 276 12.43 1.80 12.51
CA GLY A 276 12.13 1.84 13.94
C GLY A 276 11.23 3.00 14.36
N LYS A 277 10.95 3.04 15.66
CA LYS A 277 9.93 3.93 16.26
C LYS A 277 10.28 5.40 16.10
N ASP A 278 11.54 5.76 16.30
CA ASP A 278 11.96 7.17 16.28
C ASP A 278 11.87 7.76 14.87
N MET A 279 12.24 7.01 13.83
CA MET A 279 12.09 7.44 12.43
C MET A 279 10.61 7.54 12.02
N ALA A 280 9.80 6.53 12.39
CA ALA A 280 8.38 6.53 12.09
C ALA A 280 7.65 7.73 12.70
N LEU A 281 7.93 8.05 13.98
CA LEU A 281 7.31 9.18 14.67
C LEU A 281 7.86 10.54 14.20
N SER A 282 9.14 10.62 13.81
CA SER A 282 9.70 11.83 13.20
C SER A 282 9.01 12.16 11.88
N ARG A 283 8.76 11.16 11.04
CA ARG A 283 7.97 11.33 9.80
C ARG A 283 6.53 11.73 10.10
N LEU A 284 5.90 11.09 11.08
CA LEU A 284 4.53 11.43 11.50
C LEU A 284 4.44 12.89 11.96
N THR A 285 5.45 13.39 12.66
CA THR A 285 5.54 14.79 13.10
C THR A 285 5.54 15.75 11.91
N GLN A 286 6.28 15.46 10.85
CA GLN A 286 6.28 16.26 9.63
C GLN A 286 4.88 16.30 8.98
N GLN A 287 4.19 15.16 8.92
CA GLN A 287 2.84 15.07 8.35
C GLN A 287 1.80 15.79 9.20
N VAL A 288 1.91 15.72 10.53
CA VAL A 288 1.06 16.48 11.45
C VAL A 288 1.26 17.98 11.22
N ALA A 289 2.51 18.46 11.18
CA ALA A 289 2.82 19.87 11.01
C ALA A 289 2.25 20.47 9.72
N LEU A 290 2.15 19.69 8.63
CA LEU A 290 1.56 20.13 7.36
C LEU A 290 0.04 20.28 7.41
N ARG A 291 -0.64 19.60 8.34
CA ARG A 291 -2.11 19.59 8.47
C ARG A 291 -2.61 20.55 9.55
N GLU A 292 -1.71 21.07 10.38
CA GLU A 292 -2.04 22.03 11.42
C GLU A 292 -2.66 23.31 10.84
N GLY A 293 -3.68 23.84 11.51
CA GLY A 293 -4.38 25.05 11.08
C GLY A 293 -5.56 25.38 11.98
N VAL A 294 -6.24 26.51 11.70
CA VAL A 294 -7.38 27.01 12.49
C VAL A 294 -8.59 26.07 12.50
N HIS A 295 -8.66 25.16 11.54
CA HIS A 295 -9.71 24.15 11.42
C HIS A 295 -9.52 23.00 12.43
N ILE A 296 -8.29 22.73 12.88
CA ILE A 296 -7.96 21.71 13.88
C ILE A 296 -8.15 22.28 15.29
N GLN A 297 -9.21 21.84 15.97
CA GLN A 297 -9.56 22.27 17.32
C GLN A 297 -8.97 21.34 18.39
N TYR A 298 -8.86 20.06 18.09
CA TYR A 298 -8.44 19.03 19.04
C TYR A 298 -7.38 18.10 18.43
N ARG A 299 -6.46 17.63 19.28
CA ARG A 299 -5.35 16.73 18.92
C ARG A 299 -5.40 15.49 19.79
N VAL A 300 -5.52 14.32 19.18
CA VAL A 300 -5.71 13.04 19.87
C VAL A 300 -4.68 12.03 19.37
N ALA A 301 -3.97 11.39 20.30
CA ALA A 301 -3.10 10.26 20.02
C ALA A 301 -3.72 8.99 20.59
N LEU A 302 -3.83 7.92 19.80
CA LEU A 302 -4.35 6.62 20.25
C LEU A 302 -3.25 5.57 20.25
N CYS A 303 -3.18 4.77 21.32
CA CYS A 303 -2.17 3.72 21.49
C CYS A 303 -2.72 2.55 22.33
N ASP A 304 -2.24 1.34 22.07
CA ASP A 304 -2.60 0.10 22.76
C ASP A 304 -2.07 0.00 24.21
N GLY A 305 -1.23 0.93 24.66
CA GLY A 305 -0.58 0.84 25.96
C GLY A 305 0.82 0.24 25.92
N CYS A 306 1.43 0.15 24.74
CA CYS A 306 2.86 -0.16 24.59
C CYS A 306 3.71 0.99 25.14
N GLU A 307 4.39 0.74 26.26
CA GLU A 307 5.13 1.76 27.02
C GLU A 307 6.21 2.48 26.19
N ALA A 308 6.90 1.74 25.32
CA ALA A 308 7.93 2.30 24.45
C ALA A 308 7.37 3.28 23.41
N LEU A 309 6.14 3.06 22.93
CA LEU A 309 5.44 3.96 22.01
C LEU A 309 4.80 5.11 22.76
N GLN A 310 4.10 4.84 23.88
CA GLN A 310 3.48 5.89 24.70
C GLN A 310 4.49 6.92 25.18
N SER A 311 5.64 6.48 25.69
CA SER A 311 6.69 7.38 26.16
C SER A 311 7.21 8.29 25.05
N ARG A 312 7.35 7.76 23.83
CA ARG A 312 7.78 8.54 22.65
C ARG A 312 6.70 9.49 22.15
N LEU A 313 5.44 9.04 22.14
CA LEU A 313 4.30 9.88 21.76
C LEU A 313 4.17 11.08 22.72
N LEU A 314 4.31 10.87 24.03
CA LEU A 314 4.28 11.97 25.00
C LEU A 314 5.43 12.96 24.82
N LEU A 315 6.62 12.46 24.46
CA LEU A 315 7.79 13.31 24.24
C LEU A 315 7.67 14.14 22.94
N GLN A 316 7.18 13.54 21.85
CA GLN A 316 7.12 14.19 20.54
C GLN A 316 5.82 14.97 20.29
N PHE A 317 4.71 14.56 20.90
CA PHE A 317 3.37 15.12 20.71
C PHE A 317 2.77 15.54 22.06
N SER A 318 3.50 16.40 22.79
CA SER A 318 3.11 16.84 24.14
C SER A 318 1.79 17.62 24.22
N ASP A 319 1.33 18.15 23.08
CA ASP A 319 0.08 18.88 22.88
C ASP A 319 -1.10 17.96 22.49
N PHE A 320 -0.84 16.67 22.25
CA PHE A 320 -1.87 15.68 21.94
C PHE A 320 -2.41 15.06 23.23
N THR A 321 -3.74 14.88 23.30
CA THR A 321 -4.36 14.06 24.33
C THR A 321 -4.12 12.59 24.01
N LEU A 322 -3.23 11.93 24.77
CA LEU A 322 -2.98 10.50 24.64
C LEU A 322 -4.12 9.69 25.27
N ILE A 323 -4.76 8.84 24.48
CA ILE A 323 -5.90 8.01 24.85
C ILE A 323 -5.50 6.54 24.70
N LEU A 324 -5.78 5.75 25.73
CA LEU A 324 -5.64 4.29 25.66
C LEU A 324 -6.69 3.71 24.73
N ASP A 325 -6.29 2.77 23.88
CA ASP A 325 -7.25 1.97 23.12
C ASP A 325 -8.18 1.19 24.06
N PHE A 326 -9.45 1.58 24.02
CA PHE A 326 -10.51 0.93 24.76
C PHE A 326 -10.72 -0.53 24.35
N VAL A 327 -10.52 -0.87 23.07
CA VAL A 327 -10.73 -2.24 22.60
C VAL A 327 -9.70 -3.17 23.23
N HIS A 328 -8.43 -2.78 23.20
CA HIS A 328 -7.36 -3.52 23.88
C HIS A 328 -7.56 -3.56 25.40
N ALA A 329 -7.96 -2.46 26.04
CA ALA A 329 -8.30 -2.48 27.47
C ALA A 329 -9.42 -3.48 27.79
N ASN A 330 -10.42 -3.59 26.90
CA ASN A 330 -11.51 -4.53 27.04
C ASN A 330 -11.08 -5.99 26.78
N GLU A 331 -10.07 -6.26 25.94
CA GLU A 331 -9.46 -7.60 25.82
C GLU A 331 -8.87 -8.09 27.15
N TYR A 332 -8.25 -7.20 27.94
CA TYR A 332 -7.78 -7.55 29.28
C TYR A 332 -8.91 -7.88 30.27
N LEU A 333 -10.11 -7.27 30.11
CA LEU A 333 -11.30 -7.68 30.85
C LEU A 333 -11.77 -9.07 30.41
N TRP A 334 -11.78 -9.35 29.10
CA TRP A 334 -12.13 -10.68 28.59
C TRP A 334 -11.19 -11.76 29.11
N ASP A 335 -9.87 -11.53 29.10
CA ASP A 335 -8.91 -12.47 29.66
C ASP A 335 -9.16 -12.74 31.15
N ALA A 336 -9.45 -11.70 31.93
CA ALA A 336 -9.78 -11.82 33.34
C ALA A 336 -11.09 -12.62 33.54
N ALA A 337 -12.12 -12.34 32.75
CA ALA A 337 -13.39 -13.04 32.80
C ALA A 337 -13.25 -14.51 32.40
N ASN A 338 -12.51 -14.81 31.33
CA ASN A 338 -12.19 -16.17 30.88
C ASN A 338 -11.47 -16.96 31.97
N SER A 339 -10.50 -16.33 32.64
CA SER A 339 -9.76 -16.95 33.74
C SER A 339 -10.64 -17.23 34.96
N LEU A 340 -11.52 -16.28 35.32
CA LEU A 340 -12.38 -16.38 36.51
C LEU A 340 -13.57 -17.34 36.33
N LEU A 341 -14.29 -17.20 35.23
CA LEU A 341 -15.60 -17.81 35.00
C LEU A 341 -15.55 -18.99 34.02
N GLY A 342 -14.51 -19.07 33.20
CA GLY A 342 -14.40 -20.02 32.09
C GLY A 342 -14.99 -19.49 30.78
N GLU A 343 -14.48 -19.96 29.65
CA GLU A 343 -14.85 -19.48 28.32
C GLU A 343 -16.30 -19.81 27.92
N THR A 344 -16.93 -20.80 28.56
CA THR A 344 -18.29 -21.25 28.24
C THR A 344 -19.34 -20.75 29.21
N SER A 345 -18.97 -19.94 30.21
CA SER A 345 -19.91 -19.45 31.22
C SER A 345 -20.85 -18.38 30.66
N GLU A 346 -22.16 -18.56 30.89
CA GLU A 346 -23.20 -17.60 30.51
C GLU A 346 -23.05 -16.26 31.24
N GLN A 347 -22.44 -16.25 32.44
CA GLN A 347 -22.23 -15.03 33.24
C GLN A 347 -21.05 -14.18 32.74
N ARG A 348 -20.23 -14.72 31.84
CA ARG A 348 -19.00 -14.06 31.37
C ARG A 348 -19.30 -12.75 30.66
N LEU A 349 -20.29 -12.76 29.77
CA LEU A 349 -20.65 -11.58 28.98
C LEU A 349 -21.13 -10.43 29.87
N GLU A 350 -22.05 -10.72 30.79
CA GLU A 350 -22.59 -9.72 31.72
C GLU A 350 -21.53 -9.17 32.67
N TRP A 351 -20.60 -10.03 33.12
CA TRP A 351 -19.46 -9.59 33.93
C TRP A 351 -18.58 -8.60 33.17
N VAL A 352 -18.22 -8.91 31.92
CA VAL A 352 -17.41 -8.02 31.09
C VAL A 352 -18.17 -6.72 30.86
N LYS A 353 -19.41 -6.76 30.37
CA LYS A 353 -20.25 -5.56 30.15
C LYS A 353 -20.29 -4.63 31.36
N GLY A 354 -20.52 -5.18 32.56
CA GLY A 354 -20.56 -4.40 33.79
C GLY A 354 -19.24 -3.69 34.08
N ARG A 355 -18.10 -4.39 33.94
CA ARG A 355 -16.77 -3.78 34.12
C ARG A 355 -16.41 -2.79 33.03
N THR A 356 -16.80 -3.07 31.79
CA THR A 356 -16.64 -2.16 30.65
C THR A 356 -17.41 -0.85 30.90
N LEU A 357 -18.65 -0.93 31.38
CA LEU A 357 -19.45 0.26 31.71
C LEU A 357 -18.81 1.08 32.84
N GLN A 358 -18.28 0.41 33.88
CA GLN A 358 -17.56 1.09 34.96
C GLN A 358 -16.34 1.85 34.44
N ILE A 359 -15.50 1.21 33.61
CA ILE A 359 -14.32 1.86 33.01
C ILE A 359 -14.74 3.07 32.16
N LEU A 360 -15.73 2.90 31.28
CA LEU A 360 -16.23 3.99 30.43
C LEU A 360 -16.87 5.14 31.23
N SER A 361 -17.32 4.85 32.45
CA SER A 361 -17.92 5.82 33.38
C SER A 361 -16.90 6.43 34.36
N GLY A 362 -15.60 6.26 34.12
CA GLY A 362 -14.53 6.85 34.94
C GLY A 362 -14.23 6.10 36.24
N GLN A 363 -14.75 4.89 36.41
CA GLN A 363 -14.59 4.08 37.64
C GLN A 363 -13.44 3.06 37.50
N THR A 364 -12.41 3.36 36.70
CA THR A 364 -11.29 2.44 36.43
C THR A 364 -10.53 2.06 37.70
N GLU A 365 -10.30 2.99 38.62
CA GLU A 365 -9.67 2.70 39.92
C GLU A 365 -10.47 1.70 40.77
N GLN A 366 -11.80 1.81 40.74
CA GLN A 366 -12.68 0.86 41.42
C GLN A 366 -12.53 -0.53 40.80
N VAL A 367 -12.50 -0.63 39.46
CA VAL A 367 -12.27 -1.92 38.77
C VAL A 367 -10.91 -2.51 39.16
N ILE A 368 -9.85 -1.70 39.23
CA ILE A 368 -8.52 -2.14 39.69
C ILE A 368 -8.60 -2.70 41.12
N ALA A 369 -9.25 -1.98 42.03
CA ALA A 369 -9.42 -2.40 43.42
C ALA A 369 -10.21 -3.72 43.54
N GLU A 370 -11.30 -3.85 42.78
CA GLU A 370 -12.10 -5.07 42.72
C GLU A 370 -11.31 -6.28 42.21
N LEU A 371 -10.55 -6.13 41.11
CA LEU A 371 -9.70 -7.19 40.58
C LEU A 371 -8.65 -7.64 41.61
N ARG A 372 -8.02 -6.69 42.30
CA ARG A 372 -7.05 -6.96 43.37
C ARG A 372 -7.71 -7.65 44.56
N GLN A 373 -8.94 -7.29 44.90
CA GLN A 373 -9.69 -7.92 45.99
C GLN A 373 -10.08 -9.36 45.66
N ILE A 374 -10.51 -9.63 44.42
CA ILE A 374 -10.78 -11.00 43.95
C ILE A 374 -9.49 -11.84 43.99
N ALA A 375 -8.35 -11.26 43.60
CA ALA A 375 -7.06 -11.96 43.65
C ALA A 375 -6.64 -12.36 45.08
N LYS A 376 -6.95 -11.53 46.08
CA LYS A 376 -6.67 -11.80 47.50
C LYS A 376 -7.53 -12.91 48.11
N ASN A 377 -8.64 -13.28 47.49
CA ASN A 377 -9.51 -14.34 48.00
C ASN A 377 -8.77 -15.69 48.03
N LYS A 378 -8.88 -16.41 49.15
CA LYS A 378 -8.24 -17.73 49.36
C LYS A 378 -8.69 -18.76 48.32
N LYS A 379 -9.93 -18.65 47.81
CA LYS A 379 -10.50 -19.57 46.81
C LYS A 379 -9.99 -19.34 45.38
N THR A 380 -9.37 -18.20 45.10
CA THR A 380 -8.85 -17.86 43.77
C THR A 380 -7.63 -18.69 43.43
N LYS A 381 -7.60 -19.36 42.28
CA LYS A 381 -6.47 -20.21 41.88
C LYS A 381 -5.24 -19.37 41.52
N VAL A 382 -4.05 -19.94 41.59
CA VAL A 382 -2.77 -19.24 41.27
C VAL A 382 -2.80 -18.63 39.86
N ALA A 383 -3.26 -19.37 38.86
CA ALA A 383 -3.38 -18.87 37.49
C ALA A 383 -4.35 -17.67 37.37
N GLN A 384 -5.47 -17.73 38.09
CA GLN A 384 -6.45 -16.63 38.15
C GLN A 384 -5.85 -15.38 38.81
N ARG A 385 -5.15 -15.55 39.94
CA ARG A 385 -4.44 -14.43 40.60
C ARG A 385 -3.46 -13.76 39.65
N LYS A 386 -2.68 -14.55 38.90
CA LYS A 386 -1.73 -14.03 37.91
C LYS A 386 -2.43 -13.19 36.84
N GLN A 387 -3.54 -13.68 36.28
CA GLN A 387 -4.29 -12.95 35.26
C GLN A 387 -4.94 -11.67 35.82
N LEU A 388 -5.54 -11.73 37.01
CA LEU A 388 -6.14 -10.55 37.66
C LEU A 388 -5.12 -9.47 37.96
N HIS A 389 -3.95 -9.85 38.49
CA HIS A 389 -2.85 -8.90 38.72
C HIS A 389 -2.32 -8.34 37.39
N LYS A 390 -2.22 -9.15 36.33
CA LYS A 390 -1.83 -8.67 35.00
C LYS A 390 -2.80 -7.58 34.50
N THR A 391 -4.11 -7.84 34.54
CA THR A 391 -5.13 -6.86 34.13
C THR A 391 -5.14 -5.62 35.02
N ALA A 392 -5.09 -5.78 36.34
CA ALA A 392 -5.07 -4.65 37.28
C ALA A 392 -3.83 -3.76 37.10
N ASN A 393 -2.65 -4.36 36.92
CA ASN A 393 -1.41 -3.60 36.71
C ASN A 393 -1.41 -2.89 35.35
N TYR A 394 -1.99 -3.51 34.31
CA TYR A 394 -2.15 -2.87 33.01
C TYR A 394 -3.04 -1.62 33.09
N PHE A 395 -4.18 -1.70 33.80
CA PHE A 395 -5.05 -0.53 34.00
C PHE A 395 -4.41 0.52 34.90
N GLU A 396 -3.75 0.14 36.00
CA GLU A 396 -3.09 1.08 36.90
C GLU A 396 -2.01 1.89 36.17
N ARG A 397 -1.19 1.23 35.34
CA ARG A 397 -0.16 1.89 34.53
C ARG A 397 -0.74 2.86 33.50
N ASN A 398 -1.88 2.50 32.89
CA ASN A 398 -2.51 3.31 31.85
C ASN A 398 -3.60 4.26 32.38
N LEU A 399 -3.82 4.31 33.69
CA LEU A 399 -4.89 5.09 34.31
C LEU A 399 -4.91 6.56 33.85
N PRO A 400 -3.76 7.27 33.68
CA PRO A 400 -3.75 8.64 33.17
C PRO A 400 -4.35 8.81 31.76
N TYR A 401 -4.43 7.74 30.97
CA TYR A 401 -4.92 7.75 29.58
C TYR A 401 -6.32 7.16 29.44
N MET A 402 -7.02 6.90 30.55
CA MET A 402 -8.33 6.22 30.60
C MET A 402 -9.47 7.15 31.06
N ASP A 403 -9.36 8.47 30.86
CA ASP A 403 -10.45 9.44 31.11
C ASP A 403 -11.54 9.38 30.01
N TYR A 404 -12.13 8.19 29.85
CA TYR A 404 -13.17 7.94 28.88
C TYR A 404 -14.39 8.87 29.03
N PRO A 405 -14.85 9.27 30.24
CA PRO A 405 -15.94 10.25 30.35
C PRO A 405 -15.64 11.57 29.63
N THR A 406 -14.44 12.12 29.81
CA THR A 406 -14.03 13.34 29.09
C THR A 406 -13.91 13.09 27.60
N TYR A 407 -13.28 11.99 27.17
CA TYR A 407 -13.10 11.69 25.75
C TYR A 407 -14.44 11.52 25.03
N LEU A 408 -15.37 10.79 25.65
CA LEU A 408 -16.69 10.54 25.11
C LEU A 408 -17.56 11.80 25.05
N SER A 409 -17.50 12.67 26.07
CA SER A 409 -18.25 13.93 26.07
C SER A 409 -17.74 14.93 25.02
N LYS A 410 -16.43 14.95 24.77
CA LYS A 410 -15.81 15.74 23.69
C LYS A 410 -15.95 15.09 22.31
N GLY A 411 -16.46 13.86 22.24
CA GLY A 411 -16.63 13.14 20.99
C GLY A 411 -15.35 12.60 20.37
N TYR A 412 -14.30 12.43 21.16
CA TYR A 412 -13.02 11.88 20.70
C TYR A 412 -13.16 10.39 20.34
N PRO A 413 -12.38 9.90 19.36
CA PRO A 413 -12.23 8.46 19.16
C PRO A 413 -11.48 7.85 20.35
N ILE A 414 -11.88 6.65 20.75
CA ILE A 414 -11.29 5.90 21.87
C ILE A 414 -10.76 4.51 21.44
N ALA A 415 -10.76 4.22 20.14
CA ALA A 415 -10.43 2.91 19.60
C ALA A 415 -9.43 2.99 18.44
N THR A 416 -8.52 2.02 18.35
CA THR A 416 -7.45 1.95 17.34
C THR A 416 -7.81 1.25 16.03
N GLY A 417 -9.10 1.14 15.69
CA GLY A 417 -9.56 0.38 14.52
C GLY A 417 -8.91 0.77 13.19
N ALA A 418 -8.55 2.06 13.00
CA ALA A 418 -7.86 2.51 11.78
C ALA A 418 -6.43 1.95 11.67
N ILE A 419 -5.62 2.02 12.74
CA ILE A 419 -4.27 1.46 12.78
C ILE A 419 -4.27 -0.08 12.83
N GLU A 420 -5.22 -0.71 13.52
CA GLU A 420 -5.34 -2.17 13.50
C GLU A 420 -5.67 -2.71 12.11
N GLY A 421 -6.59 -2.02 11.40
CA GLY A 421 -6.90 -2.29 10.00
C GLY A 421 -5.67 -2.12 9.12
N ALA A 422 -4.88 -1.05 9.33
CA ALA A 422 -3.63 -0.83 8.63
C ALA A 422 -2.59 -1.92 8.94
N CYS A 423 -2.28 -2.22 10.19
CA CYS A 423 -1.37 -3.30 10.59
C CYS A 423 -1.75 -4.65 9.98
N ARG A 424 -3.06 -4.93 9.85
CA ARG A 424 -3.55 -6.13 9.18
C ARG A 424 -3.33 -6.08 7.66
N HIS A 425 -3.95 -5.13 6.97
CA HIS A 425 -3.98 -5.15 5.51
C HIS A 425 -2.66 -4.64 4.89
N PHE A 426 -2.06 -3.59 5.47
CA PHE A 426 -0.80 -3.00 5.01
C PHE A 426 0.41 -3.90 5.25
N VAL A 427 0.53 -4.49 6.45
CA VAL A 427 1.70 -5.29 6.82
C VAL A 427 1.39 -6.79 6.84
N LYS A 428 0.46 -7.24 7.69
CA LYS A 428 0.26 -8.68 7.94
C LYS A 428 -0.08 -9.46 6.68
N ASP A 429 -1.14 -9.05 6.00
CA ASP A 429 -1.70 -9.78 4.85
C ASP A 429 -0.70 -9.85 3.68
N ARG A 430 0.26 -8.91 3.66
CA ARG A 430 1.27 -8.83 2.62
C ARG A 430 2.57 -9.55 2.95
N PHE A 431 3.08 -9.34 4.16
CA PHE A 431 4.43 -9.76 4.54
C PHE A 431 4.46 -11.09 5.29
N GLU A 432 3.30 -11.57 5.80
CA GLU A 432 3.18 -12.83 6.54
C GLU A 432 2.46 -13.96 5.78
N LEU A 433 2.42 -13.92 4.45
CA LEU A 433 1.93 -15.08 3.68
C LEU A 433 2.83 -16.30 3.90
N SER A 434 2.25 -17.50 3.74
CA SER A 434 2.94 -18.75 4.04
C SER A 434 4.28 -18.87 3.29
N GLY A 435 5.34 -19.13 4.05
CA GLY A 435 6.71 -19.29 3.55
C GLY A 435 7.47 -17.98 3.24
N MET A 436 6.87 -16.80 3.42
CA MET A 436 7.57 -15.53 3.13
C MET A 436 8.65 -15.21 4.16
N ARG A 437 9.78 -14.71 3.65
CA ARG A 437 10.92 -14.16 4.38
C ARG A 437 11.46 -12.98 3.58
N TRP A 438 11.89 -11.94 4.28
CA TRP A 438 12.27 -10.68 3.65
C TRP A 438 13.68 -10.25 4.04
N LEU A 439 14.41 -9.72 3.07
CA LEU A 439 15.53 -8.81 3.36
C LEU A 439 14.94 -7.47 3.83
N GLN A 440 15.61 -6.80 4.76
CA GLN A 440 15.13 -5.53 5.31
C GLN A 440 14.89 -4.49 4.21
N THR A 441 15.87 -4.31 3.32
CA THR A 441 15.79 -3.36 2.21
C THR A 441 14.63 -3.68 1.27
N GLY A 442 14.46 -4.96 0.93
CA GLY A 442 13.37 -5.40 0.07
C GLY A 442 11.98 -5.20 0.70
N ALA A 443 11.86 -5.38 2.01
CA ALA A 443 10.62 -5.10 2.71
C ALA A 443 10.34 -3.59 2.81
N GLU A 444 11.35 -2.77 3.13
CA GLU A 444 11.22 -1.32 3.23
C GLU A 444 10.76 -0.69 1.91
N ASN A 445 11.40 -1.07 0.80
CA ASN A 445 11.03 -0.58 -0.53
C ASN A 445 9.59 -0.93 -0.89
N LEU A 446 9.15 -2.14 -0.53
CA LEU A 446 7.77 -2.54 -0.76
C LEU A 446 6.78 -1.83 0.16
N LEU A 447 7.13 -1.56 1.43
CA LEU A 447 6.32 -0.76 2.35
C LEU A 447 6.11 0.66 1.80
N ARG A 448 7.15 1.27 1.23
CA ARG A 448 7.07 2.60 0.58
C ARG A 448 6.09 2.62 -0.59
N LEU A 449 6.24 1.72 -1.57
CA LEU A 449 5.30 1.64 -2.70
C LEU A 449 3.88 1.26 -2.25
N ARG A 450 3.76 0.43 -1.22
CA ARG A 450 2.46 0.11 -0.64
C ARG A 450 1.82 1.32 0.04
N ALA A 451 2.59 2.20 0.67
CA ALA A 451 2.08 3.46 1.20
C ALA A 451 1.43 4.30 0.11
N VAL A 452 2.07 4.42 -1.05
CA VAL A 452 1.48 5.08 -2.23
C VAL A 452 0.14 4.44 -2.63
N ALA A 453 0.09 3.12 -2.75
CA ALA A 453 -1.13 2.44 -3.18
C ALA A 453 -2.29 2.55 -2.16
N GLU A 454 -1.99 2.37 -0.87
CA GLU A 454 -2.99 2.39 0.21
C GLU A 454 -3.50 3.81 0.55
N ASN A 455 -2.75 4.84 0.13
CA ASN A 455 -3.16 6.24 0.21
C ASN A 455 -3.81 6.75 -1.09
N GLU A 456 -4.11 5.85 -2.05
CA GLU A 456 -4.73 6.18 -3.34
C GLU A 456 -3.91 7.15 -4.20
N ASP A 457 -2.59 7.13 -4.04
CA ASP A 457 -1.63 8.04 -4.68
C ASP A 457 -0.91 7.43 -5.90
N TRP A 458 -1.31 6.23 -6.33
CA TRP A 458 -0.58 5.43 -7.32
C TRP A 458 -0.31 6.19 -8.63
N ASP A 459 -1.37 6.65 -9.30
CA ASP A 459 -1.23 7.29 -10.61
C ASP A 459 -0.44 8.61 -10.53
N ALA A 460 -0.69 9.40 -9.49
CA ALA A 460 0.00 10.66 -9.24
C ALA A 460 1.50 10.44 -8.95
N TYR A 461 1.82 9.40 -8.16
CA TYR A 461 3.19 9.02 -7.89
C TYR A 461 3.94 8.55 -9.14
N TYR A 462 3.32 7.73 -9.99
CA TYR A 462 3.96 7.25 -11.22
C TYR A 462 4.17 8.38 -12.24
N ALA A 463 3.25 9.34 -12.31
CA ALA A 463 3.48 10.56 -13.08
C ALA A 463 4.69 11.34 -12.56
N TYR A 464 4.75 11.61 -11.25
CA TYR A 464 5.88 12.27 -10.60
C TYR A 464 7.20 11.53 -10.84
N ARG A 465 7.22 10.21 -10.64
CA ARG A 465 8.43 9.39 -10.80
C ARG A 465 8.94 9.39 -12.23
N ARG A 466 8.06 9.33 -13.24
CA ARG A 466 8.45 9.46 -14.66
C ARG A 466 9.11 10.81 -14.94
N ASP A 467 8.55 11.90 -14.41
CA ASP A 467 9.13 13.23 -14.55
C ASP A 467 10.50 13.36 -13.86
N GLN A 468 10.64 12.87 -12.63
CA GLN A 468 11.93 12.86 -11.92
C GLN A 468 12.97 12.01 -12.65
N ARG A 469 12.58 10.87 -13.22
CA ARG A 469 13.47 10.02 -14.02
C ARG A 469 13.94 10.75 -15.29
N GLN A 470 13.02 11.43 -15.99
CA GLN A 470 13.32 12.24 -17.17
C GLN A 470 14.31 13.36 -16.84
N LEU A 471 14.09 14.07 -15.73
CA LEU A 471 14.96 15.14 -15.28
C LEU A 471 16.35 14.62 -14.92
N ARG A 472 16.42 13.51 -14.17
CA ARG A 472 17.67 12.87 -13.75
C ARG A 472 18.52 12.40 -14.94
N LEU A 473 17.91 11.73 -15.92
CA LEU A 473 18.64 11.15 -17.05
C LEU A 473 18.98 12.19 -18.13
N TYR A 474 18.02 13.07 -18.44
CA TYR A 474 18.06 13.91 -19.63
C TYR A 474 18.11 15.41 -19.34
N GLY A 475 17.88 15.85 -18.10
CA GLY A 475 17.81 17.28 -17.75
C GLY A 475 16.58 17.97 -18.32
N GLN A 476 15.54 17.21 -18.64
CA GLN A 476 14.28 17.70 -19.22
C GLN A 476 13.12 17.27 -18.32
N SER A 477 12.11 18.10 -18.16
CA SER A 477 10.85 17.71 -17.53
C SER A 477 9.87 17.20 -18.59
N VAL A 478 8.99 16.28 -18.22
CA VAL A 478 7.94 15.76 -19.08
C VAL A 478 6.93 16.89 -19.34
N SER A 479 6.63 17.14 -20.62
CA SER A 479 5.66 18.17 -21.01
C SER A 479 4.28 17.90 -20.38
N ASN A 480 3.67 18.90 -19.73
CA ASN A 480 2.30 18.90 -19.16
C ASN A 480 1.15 18.77 -20.20
N LYS A 481 1.40 18.15 -21.36
CA LYS A 481 0.34 17.89 -22.34
C LYS A 481 -0.50 16.72 -21.85
N GLN A 482 -1.81 16.78 -22.12
CA GLN A 482 -2.69 15.64 -21.85
C GLN A 482 -2.12 14.37 -22.51
N PRO A 483 -2.15 13.22 -21.82
CA PRO A 483 -1.62 11.98 -22.37
C PRO A 483 -2.35 11.59 -23.67
N LEU A 484 -1.58 11.16 -24.67
CA LEU A 484 -2.11 10.82 -26.01
C LEU A 484 -3.15 9.69 -25.95
N GLU A 485 -3.00 8.77 -25.01
CA GLU A 485 -3.92 7.67 -24.76
C GLU A 485 -5.31 8.16 -24.34
N VAL A 486 -5.39 9.20 -23.51
CA VAL A 486 -6.67 9.79 -23.07
C VAL A 486 -7.36 10.46 -24.26
N GLN A 487 -6.59 11.12 -25.13
CA GLN A 487 -7.12 11.72 -26.36
C GLN A 487 -7.64 10.65 -27.31
N ALA A 488 -6.88 9.57 -27.54
CA ALA A 488 -7.26 8.49 -28.44
C ALA A 488 -8.57 7.78 -28.01
N ILE A 489 -8.72 7.49 -26.72
CA ILE A 489 -9.92 6.83 -26.17
C ILE A 489 -11.15 7.75 -26.29
N ASN A 490 -11.00 9.02 -25.94
CA ASN A 490 -12.12 9.98 -25.97
C ASN A 490 -12.53 10.41 -27.39
N SER A 491 -11.67 10.21 -28.38
CA SER A 491 -11.94 10.56 -29.79
C SER A 491 -12.82 9.54 -30.52
N GLN A 492 -13.19 8.40 -29.91
CA GLN A 492 -13.98 7.35 -30.55
C GLN A 492 -15.41 7.26 -29.98
N PRO A 493 -16.46 7.62 -30.75
CA PRO A 493 -17.85 7.56 -30.28
C PRO A 493 -18.43 6.14 -30.12
N VAL A 494 -17.77 5.11 -30.67
CA VAL A 494 -18.35 3.75 -30.81
C VAL A 494 -18.16 2.86 -29.57
N LEU A 495 -17.13 3.10 -28.76
CA LEU A 495 -16.85 2.30 -27.55
C LEU A 495 -17.79 2.63 -26.38
N GLN A 496 -18.29 3.87 -26.30
CA GLN A 496 -19.20 4.28 -25.23
C GLN A 496 -20.54 3.52 -25.27
N THR A 497 -21.01 3.12 -26.46
CA THR A 497 -22.30 2.43 -26.64
C THR A 497 -22.29 0.99 -26.15
N PHE A 498 -21.14 0.29 -26.17
CA PHE A 498 -21.03 -1.09 -25.67
C PHE A 498 -20.88 -1.18 -24.15
N VAL A 499 -20.36 -0.13 -23.50
CA VAL A 499 -20.21 -0.08 -22.03
C VAL A 499 -21.48 0.46 -21.36
N ALA A 500 -22.23 1.34 -22.03
CA ALA A 500 -23.40 1.99 -21.46
C ALA A 500 -24.70 1.15 -21.50
N SER A 501 -24.75 0.04 -22.23
CA SER A 501 -25.97 -0.81 -22.33
C SER A 501 -26.11 -1.85 -21.20
N GLY A 502 -25.25 -1.83 -20.19
CA GLY A 502 -25.37 -2.68 -19.00
C GLY A 502 -26.04 -1.94 -17.85
N HIS A 503 -27.36 -2.02 -17.71
CA HIS A 503 -27.98 -1.81 -16.42
C HIS A 503 -27.37 -2.81 -15.43
N SER A 504 -26.58 -2.31 -14.49
CA SER A 504 -26.02 -3.06 -13.37
C SER A 504 -27.15 -3.59 -12.48
N ASN A 505 -27.61 -4.80 -12.77
CA ASN A 505 -28.29 -5.66 -11.81
C ASN A 505 -27.28 -6.65 -11.21
N TYR A 506 -26.25 -6.13 -10.53
CA TYR A 506 -25.54 -6.94 -9.54
C TYR A 506 -26.17 -6.71 -8.18
N SER A 507 -27.23 -7.47 -7.94
CA SER A 507 -27.70 -7.85 -6.62
C SER A 507 -26.51 -8.41 -5.83
N GLN A 508 -26.29 -7.92 -4.62
CA GLN A 508 -25.35 -8.47 -3.65
C GLN A 508 -25.52 -9.99 -3.59
N LEU A 509 -24.45 -10.73 -3.90
CA LEU A 509 -24.39 -12.16 -3.62
C LEU A 509 -24.46 -12.35 -2.09
N PRO A 510 -25.39 -13.16 -1.57
CA PRO A 510 -25.45 -13.46 -0.15
C PRO A 510 -24.19 -14.24 0.26
N LEU A 511 -23.49 -13.72 1.27
CA LEU A 511 -22.46 -14.48 1.98
C LEU A 511 -23.12 -15.73 2.58
N ALA A 512 -22.55 -16.90 2.27
CA ALA A 512 -22.97 -18.16 2.84
C ALA A 512 -22.88 -18.09 4.39
N VAL A 513 -23.95 -18.56 5.03
CA VAL A 513 -24.12 -18.71 6.48
C VAL A 513 -23.13 -19.72 7.04
#